data_AF-A0A317XJI6-F1
#
_entry.id   AF-A0A317XJI6-F1
#
_cell.length_a   1.000
_cell.length_b   1.000
_cell.length_c   1.000
_cell.angle_alpha   90.00
_cell.angle_beta   90.00
_cell.angle_gamma   90.00
#
_symmetry.space_group_name_H-M   'P 1'
#
loop_
_entity.id
_entity.type
_entity.pdbx_description
1 polymer ?
#
loop_
_entity_poly.entity_id
_entity_poly.type
_entity_poly.pdbx_seq_one_letter_code
_entity_poly.pdbx_strand_id
1 'polypeptide(L)'
;MSSSSHPPERSIFGVDPLDDFVTQIGEWIWTHGRGRQNLEIEGKIGQIIDQETGDRIYLPVRCETIVDLSRTRFDSKMTTSQHAQYNRLLNSLVSRSGEPSYTGAKVSYQRRKEVDYFHPTPQGKVRVTRDAETLVIKPDGIIQKQRLADLNIHCPHRLFDYRISLNIETPAPEPTSEHASIREKNRLSYAHQNFIVDLTQVTVPEKPSEPIHELEIEIKDADQLLQAAAQAKSNPNAASNGSSATANQEWTHFDDQILIFLNNIRMLIRNAAAPDERR
;
A
#
# COMPACT_ATOMS: atom_id res chain seq x y z
N MET A 1 33.14 -30.58 -26.34
CA MET A 1 32.83 -30.46 -24.91
C MET A 1 31.90 -29.28 -24.73
N SER A 2 30.61 -29.50 -24.52
CA SER A 2 29.68 -28.38 -24.26
C SER A 2 29.93 -27.89 -22.84
N SER A 3 30.57 -26.74 -22.69
CA SER A 3 30.61 -26.07 -21.40
C SER A 3 29.17 -25.71 -21.04
N SER A 4 28.60 -26.39 -20.05
CA SER A 4 27.38 -25.93 -19.39
C SER A 4 27.73 -24.60 -18.73
N SER A 5 27.44 -23.49 -19.42
CA SER A 5 27.61 -22.16 -18.87
C SER A 5 26.60 -21.99 -17.74
N HIS A 6 27.05 -22.22 -16.52
CA HIS A 6 26.25 -21.91 -15.35
C HIS A 6 26.01 -20.40 -15.35
N PRO A 7 24.80 -19.93 -14.99
CA PRO A 7 24.58 -18.52 -14.79
C PRO A 7 25.61 -17.99 -13.78
N PRO A 8 26.14 -16.77 -13.97
CA PRO A 8 27.04 -16.17 -13.00
C PRO A 8 26.42 -16.18 -11.59
N GLU A 9 27.23 -16.52 -10.58
CA GLU A 9 26.82 -16.40 -9.18
C GLU A 9 26.52 -14.93 -8.85
N ARG A 10 25.51 -14.71 -8.00
CA ARG A 10 25.01 -13.35 -7.71
C ARG A 10 25.91 -12.54 -6.79
N SER A 11 26.85 -13.20 -6.08
CA SER A 11 27.94 -12.55 -5.33
C SER A 11 29.11 -13.51 -5.14
N ILE A 12 30.29 -12.97 -4.80
CA ILE A 12 31.47 -13.78 -4.42
C ILE A 12 31.28 -14.60 -3.14
N PHE A 13 30.20 -14.34 -2.39
CA PHE A 13 29.86 -15.03 -1.16
C PHE A 13 28.86 -16.18 -1.38
N GLY A 14 28.42 -16.40 -2.63
CA GLY A 14 27.44 -17.44 -2.96
C GLY A 14 26.02 -17.15 -2.48
N VAL A 15 25.76 -15.94 -1.94
CA VAL A 15 24.47 -15.49 -1.40
C VAL A 15 24.10 -14.11 -1.91
N ASP A 16 22.81 -13.80 -1.96
CA ASP A 16 22.35 -12.43 -2.25
C ASP A 16 22.42 -11.57 -0.99
N PRO A 17 22.89 -10.31 -1.09
CA PRO A 17 22.73 -9.37 0.02
C PRO A 17 21.23 -9.10 0.25
N LEU A 18 20.87 -8.86 1.52
CA LEU A 18 19.57 -8.26 1.82
C LEU A 18 19.52 -6.84 1.22
N ASP A 19 18.35 -6.47 0.73
CA ASP A 19 18.10 -5.12 0.23
C ASP A 19 17.88 -4.18 1.42
N ASP A 20 18.85 -3.29 1.68
CA ASP A 20 18.81 -2.32 2.78
C ASP A 20 17.51 -1.50 2.81
N PHE A 21 16.92 -1.21 1.65
CA PHE A 21 15.67 -0.46 1.57
C PHE A 21 14.48 -1.32 2.04
N VAL A 22 14.43 -2.58 1.59
CA VAL A 22 13.42 -3.56 2.02
C VAL A 22 13.52 -3.79 3.52
N THR A 23 14.74 -4.05 4.02
CA THR A 23 14.98 -4.29 5.45
C THR A 23 14.60 -3.07 6.29
N GLN A 24 14.94 -1.85 5.87
CA GLN A 24 14.55 -0.63 6.60
C GLN A 24 13.03 -0.46 6.68
N ILE A 25 12.31 -0.71 5.58
CA ILE A 25 10.84 -0.65 5.58
C ILE A 25 10.25 -1.75 6.45
N GLY A 26 10.78 -2.98 6.37
CA GLY A 26 10.36 -4.09 7.21
C GLY A 26 10.56 -3.79 8.71
N GLU A 27 11.73 -3.28 9.10
CA GLU A 27 12.00 -2.86 10.47
C GLU A 27 11.07 -1.74 10.94
N TRP A 28 10.78 -0.76 10.07
CA TRP A 28 9.85 0.31 10.37
C TRP A 28 8.42 -0.22 10.59
N ILE A 29 7.94 -1.12 9.73
CA ILE A 29 6.63 -1.77 9.85
C ILE A 29 6.56 -2.57 11.16
N TRP A 30 7.57 -3.40 11.43
CA TRP A 30 7.64 -4.19 12.66
C TRP A 30 7.62 -3.30 13.90
N THR A 31 8.43 -2.25 13.93
CA THR A 31 8.59 -1.36 15.09
C THR A 31 7.26 -0.71 15.48
N HIS A 32 6.48 -0.26 14.50
CA HIS A 32 5.23 0.44 14.73
C HIS A 32 4.00 -0.47 14.80
N GLY A 33 4.04 -1.63 14.11
CA GLY A 33 2.94 -2.57 13.99
C GLY A 33 2.91 -3.66 15.05
N ARG A 34 4.06 -4.06 15.61
CA ARG A 34 4.11 -5.20 16.57
C ARG A 34 3.20 -4.98 17.77
N GLY A 35 2.47 -6.03 18.16
CA GLY A 35 1.56 -6.02 19.30
C GLY A 35 0.29 -5.18 19.11
N ARG A 36 0.03 -4.66 17.91
CA ARG A 36 -1.24 -4.00 17.57
C ARG A 36 -2.25 -5.03 17.07
N GLN A 37 -3.51 -4.82 17.37
CA GLN A 37 -4.64 -5.58 16.84
C GLN A 37 -5.36 -4.73 15.79
N ASN A 38 -6.01 -5.37 14.81
CA ASN A 38 -6.71 -4.69 13.72
C ASN A 38 -5.81 -3.68 12.97
N LEU A 39 -4.56 -4.09 12.75
CA LEU A 39 -3.58 -3.28 12.03
C LEU A 39 -3.90 -3.32 10.53
N GLU A 40 -3.99 -2.15 9.93
CA GLU A 40 -4.02 -1.96 8.49
C GLU A 40 -2.68 -1.40 8.02
N ILE A 41 -2.11 -2.03 6.98
CA ILE A 41 -0.86 -1.62 6.34
C ILE A 41 -1.19 -1.29 4.89
N GLU A 42 -1.08 -0.01 4.53
CA GLU A 42 -1.47 0.50 3.21
C GLU A 42 -0.34 1.34 2.57
N GLY A 43 -0.12 1.14 1.27
CA GLY A 43 0.71 1.95 0.41
C GLY A 43 -0.17 2.85 -0.44
N LYS A 44 -0.11 4.15 -0.25
CA LYS A 44 -0.88 5.14 -1.01
C LYS A 44 -0.01 5.75 -2.11
N ILE A 45 -0.56 5.90 -3.31
CA ILE A 45 0.12 6.51 -4.46
C ILE A 45 -0.29 7.99 -4.57
N GLY A 46 0.70 8.88 -4.69
CA GLY A 46 0.46 10.32 -4.65
C GLY A 46 1.74 11.12 -4.84
N GLN A 47 1.77 12.34 -4.33
CA GLN A 47 2.96 13.21 -4.39
C GLN A 47 3.27 13.79 -3.02
N ILE A 48 4.55 13.88 -2.69
CA ILE A 48 5.01 14.61 -1.50
C ILE A 48 5.16 16.07 -1.91
N ILE A 49 4.37 16.94 -1.29
CA ILE A 49 4.27 18.36 -1.63
C ILE A 49 4.95 19.20 -0.54
N ASP A 50 5.82 20.11 -0.96
CA ASP A 50 6.38 21.14 -0.10
C ASP A 50 5.26 22.13 0.28
N GLN A 51 5.06 22.36 1.58
CA GLN A 51 4.00 23.26 2.05
C GLN A 51 4.30 24.74 1.81
N GLU A 52 5.57 25.11 1.59
CA GLU A 52 5.98 26.48 1.29
C GLU A 52 5.73 26.83 -0.17
N THR A 53 6.17 25.97 -1.10
CA THR A 53 6.03 26.24 -2.54
C THR A 53 4.70 25.75 -3.11
N GLY A 54 4.10 24.72 -2.50
CA GLY A 54 2.93 24.04 -3.05
C GLY A 54 3.25 23.03 -4.16
N ASP A 55 4.53 22.88 -4.51
CA ASP A 55 5.01 21.98 -5.56
C ASP A 55 5.46 20.63 -4.99
N ARG A 56 5.54 19.62 -5.87
CA ARG A 56 6.18 18.35 -5.50
C ARG A 56 7.64 18.60 -5.10
N ILE A 57 8.06 17.97 -4.00
CA ILE A 57 9.42 18.13 -3.50
C ILE A 57 10.47 17.77 -4.55
N TYR A 58 11.60 18.46 -4.49
CA TYR A 58 12.80 18.14 -5.28
C TYR A 58 13.97 17.97 -4.32
N LEU A 59 14.57 16.78 -4.34
CA LEU A 59 15.72 16.45 -3.50
C LEU A 59 16.91 16.06 -4.39
N PRO A 60 18.17 16.32 -3.97
CA PRO A 60 19.37 15.97 -4.73
C PRO A 60 19.70 14.46 -4.63
N VAL A 61 18.73 13.59 -4.92
CA VAL A 61 18.83 12.12 -4.91
C VAL A 61 18.45 11.55 -6.28
N ARG A 62 18.95 10.35 -6.61
CA ARG A 62 18.77 9.73 -7.94
C ARG A 62 17.98 8.42 -7.92
N CYS A 63 17.42 8.05 -6.78
CA CYS A 63 16.69 6.80 -6.61
C CYS A 63 15.55 6.96 -5.62
N GLU A 64 14.71 5.92 -5.57
CA GLU A 64 13.71 5.73 -4.52
C GLU A 64 14.37 5.93 -3.14
N THR A 65 13.83 6.84 -2.33
CA THR A 65 14.46 7.29 -1.08
C THR A 65 13.40 7.49 -0.01
N ILE A 66 13.60 6.88 1.16
CA ILE A 66 12.78 7.15 2.36
C ILE A 66 13.08 8.58 2.82
N VAL A 67 12.04 9.37 3.06
CA VAL A 67 12.18 10.77 3.46
C VAL A 67 11.32 11.09 4.69
N ASP A 68 11.94 11.77 5.65
CA ASP A 68 11.27 12.32 6.82
C ASP A 68 11.52 13.83 6.86
N LEU A 69 10.72 14.56 6.09
CA LEU A 69 10.88 16.00 5.87
C LEU A 69 9.81 16.77 6.65
N SER A 70 10.26 17.72 7.46
CA SER A 70 9.37 18.73 8.04
C SER A 70 8.73 19.58 6.94
N ARG A 71 7.54 20.14 7.22
CA ARG A 71 6.82 21.07 6.32
C ARG A 71 6.45 20.47 4.96
N THR A 72 6.23 19.15 4.91
CA THR A 72 5.67 18.48 3.74
C THR A 72 4.27 17.97 4.04
N ARG A 73 3.47 17.77 2.99
CA ARG A 73 2.23 17.00 3.04
C ARG A 73 2.24 15.95 1.95
N PHE A 74 1.43 14.91 2.08
CA PHE A 74 1.26 13.93 1.01
C PHE A 74 -0.13 14.11 0.40
N ASP A 75 -0.14 14.45 -0.88
CA ASP A 75 -1.35 14.56 -1.68
C ASP A 75 -1.61 13.19 -2.32
N SER A 76 -2.44 12.38 -1.66
CA SER A 76 -2.88 11.05 -2.12
C SER A 76 -3.94 11.17 -3.21
N LYS A 77 -3.61 11.76 -4.35
CA LYS A 77 -4.56 11.97 -5.46
C LYS A 77 -3.88 11.83 -6.82
N MET A 78 -4.68 11.53 -7.83
CA MET A 78 -4.27 11.52 -9.24
C MET A 78 -5.32 12.19 -10.12
N THR A 79 -4.95 12.42 -11.38
CA THR A 79 -5.91 12.94 -12.37
C THR A 79 -6.92 11.87 -12.79
N THR A 80 -8.08 12.29 -13.30
CA THR A 80 -9.10 11.38 -13.85
C THR A 80 -8.56 10.52 -14.99
N SER A 81 -7.68 11.07 -15.85
CA SER A 81 -7.05 10.31 -16.95
C SER A 81 -6.15 9.19 -16.42
N GLN A 82 -5.30 9.49 -15.42
CA GLN A 82 -4.46 8.49 -14.77
C GLN A 82 -5.29 7.40 -14.08
N HIS A 83 -6.37 7.79 -13.38
CA HIS A 83 -7.30 6.84 -12.77
C HIS A 83 -7.94 5.92 -13.83
N ALA A 84 -8.40 6.47 -14.95
CA ALA A 84 -8.96 5.68 -16.05
C ALA A 84 -7.92 4.72 -16.67
N GLN A 85 -6.66 5.12 -16.77
CA GLN A 85 -5.58 4.26 -17.23
C GLN A 85 -5.31 3.11 -16.26
N TYR A 86 -5.22 3.38 -14.95
CA TYR A 86 -5.05 2.33 -13.95
C TYR A 86 -6.21 1.33 -13.98
N ASN A 87 -7.45 1.80 -14.14
CA ASN A 87 -8.61 0.92 -14.31
C ASN A 87 -8.42 -0.03 -15.52
N ARG A 88 -8.02 0.50 -16.68
CA ARG A 88 -7.74 -0.33 -17.87
C ARG A 88 -6.61 -1.33 -17.62
N LEU A 89 -5.51 -0.90 -17.02
CA LEU A 89 -4.37 -1.74 -16.70
C LEU A 89 -4.77 -2.89 -15.77
N LEU A 90 -5.41 -2.59 -14.64
CA LEU A 90 -5.78 -3.58 -13.63
C LEU A 90 -6.82 -4.56 -14.18
N ASN A 91 -7.82 -4.11 -14.96
CA ASN A 91 -8.75 -5.00 -15.65
C ASN A 91 -8.05 -5.93 -16.66
N SER A 92 -6.99 -5.46 -17.33
CA SER A 92 -6.21 -6.31 -18.23
C SER A 92 -5.47 -7.43 -17.48
N LEU A 93 -5.03 -7.17 -16.24
CA LEU A 93 -4.40 -8.19 -15.39
C LEU A 93 -5.42 -9.24 -14.95
N VAL A 94 -6.64 -8.82 -14.58
CA VAL A 94 -7.75 -9.73 -14.28
C VAL A 94 -8.04 -10.64 -15.46
N SER A 95 -8.23 -10.05 -16.66
CA SER A 95 -8.49 -10.80 -17.89
C SER A 95 -7.38 -11.81 -18.18
N ARG A 96 -6.12 -11.38 -18.17
CA ARG A 96 -4.96 -12.24 -18.44
C ARG A 96 -4.87 -13.39 -17.45
N SER A 97 -5.08 -13.10 -16.16
CA SER A 97 -5.02 -14.12 -15.11
C SER A 97 -6.17 -15.15 -15.17
N GLY A 98 -7.22 -14.84 -15.92
CA GLY A 98 -8.34 -15.74 -16.19
C GLY A 98 -8.14 -16.66 -17.40
N GLU A 99 -7.09 -16.45 -18.21
CA GLU A 99 -6.83 -17.28 -19.40
C GLU A 99 -6.45 -18.72 -19.02
N PRO A 100 -6.90 -19.75 -19.76
CA PRO A 100 -6.58 -21.15 -19.45
C PRO A 100 -5.08 -21.46 -19.46
N SER A 101 -4.29 -20.72 -20.24
CA SER A 101 -2.84 -20.84 -20.32
C SER A 101 -2.09 -20.16 -19.19
N TYR A 102 -2.77 -19.35 -18.37
CA TYR A 102 -2.14 -18.63 -17.27
C TYR A 102 -1.88 -19.56 -16.09
N THR A 103 -0.61 -19.69 -15.70
CA THR A 103 -0.16 -20.61 -14.64
C THR A 103 0.05 -19.93 -13.29
N GLY A 104 -0.06 -18.60 -13.22
CA GLY A 104 0.13 -17.83 -11.99
C GLY A 104 -1.13 -17.77 -11.12
N ALA A 105 -1.01 -17.08 -9.98
CA ALA A 105 -2.15 -16.81 -9.11
C ALA A 105 -3.13 -15.83 -9.79
N LYS A 106 -4.43 -16.12 -9.66
CA LYS A 106 -5.49 -15.32 -10.26
C LYS A 106 -5.62 -13.96 -9.56
N VAL A 107 -5.96 -12.93 -10.35
CA VAL A 107 -6.36 -11.62 -9.84
C VAL A 107 -7.89 -11.57 -9.80
N SER A 108 -8.47 -11.39 -8.63
CA SER A 108 -9.92 -11.21 -8.48
C SER A 108 -10.29 -9.72 -8.53
N TYR A 109 -11.53 -9.44 -8.91
CA TYR A 109 -12.06 -8.08 -9.03
C TYR A 109 -13.40 -7.96 -8.31
N GLN A 110 -13.60 -6.83 -7.62
CA GLN A 110 -14.86 -6.44 -7.02
C GLN A 110 -15.08 -4.93 -7.17
N ARG A 111 -16.29 -4.51 -7.55
CA ARG A 111 -16.70 -3.10 -7.48
C ARG A 111 -17.65 -2.88 -6.33
N ARG A 112 -17.45 -1.80 -5.57
CA ARG A 112 -18.29 -1.41 -4.43
C ARG A 112 -18.64 0.07 -4.53
N LYS A 113 -19.90 0.41 -4.27
CA LYS A 113 -20.32 1.79 -4.05
C LYS A 113 -20.74 1.91 -2.60
N GLU A 114 -20.09 2.80 -1.88
CA GLU A 114 -20.24 2.91 -0.43
C GLU A 114 -20.42 4.38 -0.04
N VAL A 115 -21.13 4.62 1.05
CA VAL A 115 -21.22 5.94 1.69
C VAL A 115 -20.63 5.81 3.08
N ASP A 116 -19.61 6.61 3.35
CA ASP A 116 -19.03 6.74 4.70
C ASP A 116 -19.70 7.91 5.41
N TYR A 117 -20.26 7.65 6.58
CA TYR A 117 -20.77 8.66 7.51
C TYR A 117 -19.78 8.81 8.65
N PHE A 118 -19.43 10.05 8.99
CA PHE A 118 -18.49 10.36 10.05
C PHE A 118 -19.20 10.97 11.26
N HIS A 119 -19.12 10.29 12.39
CA HIS A 119 -19.76 10.70 13.62
C HIS A 119 -18.70 11.15 14.63
N PRO A 120 -18.79 12.38 15.17
CA PRO A 120 -17.91 12.81 16.25
C PRO A 120 -18.28 12.08 17.55
N THR A 121 -17.28 11.61 18.28
CA THR A 121 -17.42 10.98 19.59
C THR A 121 -16.42 11.60 20.57
N PRO A 122 -16.62 11.48 21.89
CA PRO A 122 -15.64 11.97 22.88
C PRO A 122 -14.24 11.37 22.69
N GLN A 123 -14.17 10.15 22.13
CA GLN A 123 -12.93 9.41 21.89
C GLN A 123 -12.34 9.68 20.49
N GLY A 124 -13.00 10.46 19.64
CA GLY A 124 -12.51 10.80 18.30
C GLY A 124 -13.61 10.78 17.25
N LYS A 125 -13.39 10.07 16.15
CA LYS A 125 -14.32 10.01 15.01
C LYS A 125 -14.61 8.56 14.66
N VAL A 126 -15.89 8.19 14.67
CA VAL A 126 -16.36 6.88 14.20
C VAL A 126 -16.81 7.01 12.74
N ARG A 127 -16.39 6.07 11.90
CA ARG A 127 -16.82 5.92 10.52
C ARG A 127 -17.84 4.80 10.44
N VAL A 128 -19.02 5.09 9.92
CA VAL A 128 -20.06 4.10 9.57
C VAL A 128 -20.11 3.98 8.06
N THR A 129 -19.83 2.78 7.54
CA THR A 129 -19.82 2.50 6.10
C THR A 129 -21.10 1.77 5.69
N ARG A 130 -21.87 2.36 4.77
CA ARG A 130 -23.09 1.76 4.22
C ARG A 130 -22.93 1.46 2.74
N ASP A 131 -23.62 0.43 2.27
CA ASP A 131 -23.80 0.22 0.84
C ASP A 131 -24.62 1.39 0.24
N ALA A 132 -24.19 1.92 -0.89
CA ALA A 132 -24.77 3.15 -1.43
C ALA A 132 -26.18 2.96 -2.01
N GLU A 133 -26.56 1.73 -2.38
CA GLU A 133 -27.86 1.46 -3.00
C GLU A 133 -28.88 1.02 -1.95
N THR A 134 -28.48 0.17 -1.00
CA THR A 134 -29.37 -0.41 0.01
C THR A 134 -29.35 0.33 1.35
N LEU A 135 -28.34 1.18 1.59
CA LEU A 135 -28.08 1.86 2.87
C LEU A 135 -27.86 0.93 4.07
N VAL A 136 -27.67 -0.37 3.81
CA VAL A 136 -27.34 -1.36 4.83
C VAL A 136 -25.89 -1.13 5.28
N ILE A 137 -25.66 -1.18 6.61
CA ILE A 137 -24.31 -1.11 7.18
C ILE A 137 -23.52 -2.33 6.73
N LYS A 138 -22.32 -2.12 6.18
CA LYS A 138 -21.45 -3.23 5.81
C LYS A 138 -21.02 -4.03 7.05
N PRO A 139 -20.85 -5.36 6.94
CA PRO A 139 -20.14 -6.13 7.96
C PRO A 139 -18.82 -5.45 8.32
N ASP A 140 -18.56 -5.31 9.62
CA ASP A 140 -17.39 -4.62 10.17
C ASP A 140 -17.21 -3.16 9.68
N GLY A 141 -18.29 -2.55 9.18
CA GLY A 141 -18.30 -1.22 8.58
C GLY A 141 -18.33 -0.06 9.58
N ILE A 142 -18.40 -0.35 10.89
CA ILE A 142 -18.40 0.65 11.96
C ILE A 142 -17.07 0.59 12.68
N ILE A 143 -16.21 1.58 12.43
CA ILE A 143 -14.86 1.58 12.97
C ILE A 143 -14.44 2.94 13.51
N GLN A 144 -13.50 2.92 14.44
CA GLN A 144 -12.66 4.05 14.80
C GLN A 144 -11.26 3.84 14.22
N LYS A 145 -10.89 4.65 13.23
CA LYS A 145 -9.56 4.59 12.58
C LYS A 145 -8.58 5.51 13.30
N GLN A 146 -7.46 4.97 13.75
CA GLN A 146 -6.36 5.72 14.36
C GLN A 146 -5.10 5.55 13.52
N ARG A 147 -4.52 6.66 13.05
CA ARG A 147 -3.21 6.68 12.39
C ARG A 147 -2.12 6.38 13.44
N LEU A 148 -1.26 5.41 13.16
CA LEU A 148 -0.10 5.09 13.99
C LEU A 148 1.16 5.79 13.49
N ALA A 149 1.47 5.62 12.21
CA ALA A 149 2.70 6.12 11.62
C ALA A 149 2.56 6.23 10.10
N ASP A 150 3.34 7.13 9.52
CA ASP A 150 3.50 7.31 8.07
C ASP A 150 4.97 7.29 7.71
N LEU A 151 5.29 6.64 6.59
CA LEU A 151 6.61 6.67 5.97
C LEU A 151 6.46 7.18 4.53
N ASN A 152 7.06 8.32 4.22
CA ASN A 152 7.04 8.89 2.87
C ASN A 152 8.26 8.40 2.08
N ILE A 153 8.05 8.03 0.82
CA ILE A 153 9.12 7.61 -0.07
C ILE A 153 9.08 8.48 -1.33
N HIS A 154 10.16 9.23 -1.55
CA HIS A 154 10.35 10.04 -2.73
C HIS A 154 10.88 9.20 -3.90
N CYS A 155 10.28 9.35 -5.08
CA CYS A 155 10.66 8.66 -6.31
C CYS A 155 11.02 9.66 -7.42
N PRO A 156 12.27 10.14 -7.51
CA PRO A 156 12.66 11.27 -8.37
C PRO A 156 12.51 11.00 -9.88
N HIS A 157 12.44 9.73 -10.29
CA HIS A 157 12.31 9.31 -11.69
C HIS A 157 10.92 8.73 -12.02
N ARG A 158 9.92 9.00 -11.17
CA ARG A 158 8.52 8.57 -11.35
C ARG A 158 7.60 9.77 -11.21
N LEU A 159 6.38 9.65 -11.75
CA LEU A 159 5.36 10.71 -11.65
C LEU A 159 4.76 10.83 -10.25
N PHE A 160 4.76 9.71 -9.53
CA PHE A 160 4.26 9.60 -8.16
C PHE A 160 5.37 9.22 -7.20
N ASP A 161 5.26 9.76 -6.00
CA ASP A 161 5.82 9.24 -4.77
C ASP A 161 4.84 8.23 -4.16
N TYR A 162 5.19 7.65 -3.02
CA TYR A 162 4.22 6.89 -2.24
C TYR A 162 4.42 7.06 -0.74
N ARG A 163 3.37 6.73 0.01
CA ARG A 163 3.37 6.72 1.46
C ARG A 163 2.93 5.36 1.96
N ILE A 164 3.71 4.75 2.83
CA ILE A 164 3.26 3.61 3.62
C ILE A 164 2.63 4.15 4.90
N SER A 165 1.36 3.83 5.14
CA SER A 165 0.63 4.24 6.35
C SER A 165 0.28 3.00 7.17
N LEU A 166 0.43 3.12 8.49
CA LEU A 166 -0.04 2.13 9.46
C LEU A 166 -1.21 2.73 10.24
N ASN A 167 -2.34 2.03 10.27
CA ASN A 167 -3.53 2.44 11.00
C ASN A 167 -4.05 1.30 11.87
N ILE A 168 -4.74 1.63 12.96
CA ILE A 168 -5.59 0.69 13.68
C ILE A 168 -7.04 0.98 13.28
N GLU A 169 -7.78 -0.05 12.84
CA GLU A 169 -9.22 0.03 12.58
C GLU A 169 -9.98 -0.71 13.67
N THR A 170 -10.25 -0.03 14.79
CA THR A 170 -10.95 -0.65 15.94
C THR A 170 -12.45 -0.72 15.67
N PRO A 171 -13.10 -1.89 15.77
CA PRO A 171 -14.56 -1.97 15.72
C PRO A 171 -15.21 -1.07 16.77
N ALA A 172 -16.23 -0.32 16.38
CA ALA A 172 -16.93 0.60 17.26
C ALA A 172 -18.44 0.28 17.29
N PRO A 173 -19.14 0.59 18.40
CA PRO A 173 -20.59 0.52 18.43
C PRO A 173 -21.20 1.56 17.47
N GLU A 174 -22.43 1.30 17.00
CA GLU A 174 -23.15 2.27 16.18
C GLU A 174 -23.35 3.58 16.96
N PRO A 175 -22.91 4.73 16.41
CA PRO A 175 -23.01 6.01 17.09
C PRO A 175 -24.47 6.48 17.15
N THR A 176 -24.85 7.06 18.29
CA THR A 176 -26.17 7.70 18.47
C THR A 176 -26.18 9.18 18.10
N SER A 177 -25.00 9.77 17.88
CA SER A 177 -24.87 11.16 17.46
C SER A 177 -25.23 11.32 15.98
N GLU A 178 -25.65 12.53 15.60
CA GLU A 178 -25.71 12.91 14.19
C GLU A 178 -24.33 12.82 13.52
N HIS A 179 -24.34 12.58 12.21
CA HIS A 179 -23.12 12.59 11.42
C HIS A 179 -22.68 14.04 11.14
N ALA A 180 -21.37 14.30 11.19
CA ALA A 180 -20.79 15.60 10.90
C ALA A 180 -20.42 15.77 9.42
N SER A 181 -20.12 14.67 8.72
CA SER A 181 -19.81 14.71 7.29
C SER A 181 -20.05 13.35 6.63
N ILE A 182 -20.21 13.39 5.30
CA ILE A 182 -20.39 12.22 4.47
C ILE A 182 -19.43 12.24 3.28
N ARG A 183 -19.07 11.06 2.78
CA ARG A 183 -18.41 10.92 1.48
C ARG A 183 -18.91 9.68 0.78
N GLU A 184 -19.09 9.81 -0.52
CA GLU A 184 -19.44 8.70 -1.41
C GLU A 184 -18.15 8.14 -2.01
N LYS A 185 -18.07 6.82 -2.11
CA LYS A 185 -16.92 6.11 -2.67
C LYS A 185 -17.40 5.15 -3.75
N ASN A 186 -16.75 5.21 -4.91
CA ASN A 186 -16.85 4.18 -5.94
C ASN A 186 -15.48 3.50 -6.06
N ARG A 187 -15.39 2.27 -5.56
CA ARG A 187 -14.14 1.54 -5.37
C ARG A 187 -14.07 0.32 -6.27
N LEU A 188 -12.98 0.23 -7.01
CA LEU A 188 -12.59 -0.91 -7.84
C LEU A 188 -11.44 -1.63 -7.13
N SER A 189 -11.73 -2.81 -6.58
CA SER A 189 -10.81 -3.58 -5.76
C SER A 189 -10.27 -4.78 -6.53
N TYR A 190 -8.95 -4.93 -6.56
CA TYR A 190 -8.23 -5.99 -7.26
C TYR A 190 -7.40 -6.79 -6.27
N ALA A 191 -7.74 -8.06 -6.05
CA ALA A 191 -7.07 -8.89 -5.07
C ALA A 191 -6.13 -9.89 -5.75
N HIS A 192 -4.87 -9.95 -5.34
CA HIS A 192 -3.89 -10.92 -5.83
C HIS A 192 -3.04 -11.41 -4.67
N GLN A 193 -3.14 -12.70 -4.34
CA GLN A 193 -2.49 -13.32 -3.19
C GLN A 193 -2.80 -12.53 -1.89
N ASN A 194 -1.78 -12.07 -1.16
CA ASN A 194 -1.90 -11.32 0.09
C ASN A 194 -2.12 -9.80 -0.09
N PHE A 195 -2.38 -9.33 -1.31
CA PHE A 195 -2.49 -7.89 -1.59
C PHE A 195 -3.84 -7.53 -2.21
N ILE A 196 -4.34 -6.34 -1.87
CA ILE A 196 -5.49 -5.71 -2.52
C ILE A 196 -5.04 -4.37 -3.05
N VAL A 197 -5.31 -4.10 -4.33
CA VAL A 197 -5.12 -2.79 -4.95
C VAL A 197 -6.50 -2.18 -5.12
N ASP A 198 -6.72 -1.03 -4.49
CA ASP A 198 -7.97 -0.29 -4.52
C ASP A 198 -7.81 0.99 -5.33
N LEU A 199 -8.61 1.10 -6.38
CA LEU A 199 -8.73 2.30 -7.20
C LEU A 199 -10.07 2.96 -6.87
N THR A 200 -10.01 4.09 -6.16
CA THR A 200 -11.18 4.68 -5.51
C THR A 200 -11.44 6.09 -6.02
N GLN A 201 -12.67 6.34 -6.46
CA GLN A 201 -13.18 7.70 -6.64
C GLN A 201 -13.98 8.09 -5.39
N VAL A 202 -13.60 9.21 -4.77
CA VAL A 202 -14.25 9.78 -3.59
C VAL A 202 -14.95 11.08 -3.97
N THR A 203 -16.21 11.21 -3.64
CA THR A 203 -17.01 12.41 -3.86
C THR A 203 -17.55 12.90 -2.52
N VAL A 204 -17.39 14.19 -2.23
CA VAL A 204 -18.08 14.84 -1.10
C VAL A 204 -19.32 15.58 -1.66
N PRO A 205 -20.51 15.39 -1.08
CA PRO A 205 -21.75 15.97 -1.63
C PRO A 205 -21.76 17.50 -1.70
N GLU A 206 -20.95 18.19 -0.90
CA GLU A 206 -20.77 19.63 -0.97
C GLU A 206 -19.98 20.07 -2.21
N LYS A 207 -19.21 19.17 -2.83
CA LYS A 207 -18.39 19.42 -4.02
C LYS A 207 -18.45 18.25 -5.01
N PRO A 208 -19.63 17.96 -5.59
CA PRO A 208 -19.82 16.79 -6.42
C PRO A 208 -19.04 16.84 -7.75
N SER A 209 -18.68 18.04 -8.21
CA SER A 209 -17.91 18.27 -9.44
C SER A 209 -16.39 18.11 -9.27
N GLU A 210 -15.91 17.92 -8.04
CA GLU A 210 -14.47 17.81 -7.73
C GLU A 210 -14.15 16.44 -7.10
N PRO A 211 -14.39 15.30 -7.80
CA PRO A 211 -14.07 14.00 -7.25
C PRO A 211 -12.56 13.83 -7.06
N ILE A 212 -12.16 13.19 -5.97
CA ILE A 212 -10.78 12.80 -5.69
C ILE A 212 -10.58 11.38 -6.21
N HIS A 213 -9.49 11.15 -6.93
CA HIS A 213 -9.11 9.84 -7.44
C HIS A 213 -7.89 9.33 -6.69
N GLU A 214 -8.02 8.20 -6.02
CA GLU A 214 -7.01 7.61 -5.16
C GLU A 214 -6.63 6.20 -5.67
N LEU A 215 -5.38 5.81 -5.45
CA LEU A 215 -4.89 4.44 -5.67
C LEU A 215 -4.11 4.02 -4.43
N GLU A 216 -4.54 2.92 -3.83
CA GLU A 216 -3.95 2.35 -2.64
C GLU A 216 -3.70 0.86 -2.84
N ILE A 217 -2.70 0.32 -2.13
CA ILE A 217 -2.44 -1.11 -2.03
C ILE A 217 -2.32 -1.50 -0.56
N GLU A 218 -3.03 -2.53 -0.14
CA GLU A 218 -3.03 -3.02 1.24
C GLU A 218 -2.53 -4.45 1.33
N ILE A 219 -1.95 -4.78 2.49
CA ILE A 219 -1.63 -6.16 2.88
C ILE A 219 -2.88 -6.73 3.56
N LYS A 220 -3.44 -7.82 3.03
CA LYS A 220 -4.68 -8.43 3.53
C LYS A 220 -4.53 -8.98 4.94
N ASP A 221 -3.43 -9.69 5.19
CA ASP A 221 -3.17 -10.36 6.46
C ASP A 221 -1.94 -9.75 7.14
N ALA A 222 -2.16 -8.58 7.75
CA ALA A 222 -1.12 -7.88 8.52
C ALA A 222 -0.68 -8.68 9.75
N ASP A 223 -1.58 -9.45 10.35
CA ASP A 223 -1.27 -10.30 11.51
C ASP A 223 -0.29 -11.42 11.13
N GLN A 224 -0.54 -12.12 10.01
CA GLN A 224 0.38 -13.12 9.49
C GLN A 224 1.74 -12.52 9.13
N LEU A 225 1.77 -11.30 8.56
CA LEU A 225 3.01 -10.59 8.28
C LEU A 225 3.82 -10.34 9.56
N LEU A 226 3.18 -9.84 10.63
CA LEU A 226 3.84 -9.58 11.90
C LEU A 226 4.25 -10.86 12.63
N GLN A 227 3.50 -11.95 12.49
CA GLN A 227 3.92 -13.27 12.99
C GLN A 227 5.18 -13.75 12.29
N ALA A 228 5.29 -13.60 10.97
CA ALA A 228 6.49 -13.92 10.22
C ALA A 228 7.70 -13.07 10.68
N ALA A 229 7.49 -11.77 10.94
CA ALA A 229 8.52 -10.90 11.51
C ALA A 229 8.99 -11.35 12.90
N ALA A 230 8.06 -11.76 13.77
CA ALA A 230 8.38 -12.27 15.10
C ALA A 230 9.20 -13.57 15.03
N GLN A 231 8.85 -14.47 14.09
CA GLN A 231 9.59 -15.71 13.85
C GLN A 231 11.02 -15.42 13.36
N ALA A 232 11.17 -14.56 12.34
CA ALA A 232 12.45 -14.11 11.83
C ALA A 232 13.36 -13.56 12.93
N LYS A 233 12.81 -12.75 13.85
CA LYS A 233 13.57 -12.12 14.94
C LYS A 233 13.86 -13.05 16.12
N SER A 234 13.04 -14.07 16.35
CA SER A 234 13.25 -15.04 17.44
C SER A 234 14.26 -16.13 17.13
N ASN A 235 14.60 -16.32 15.86
CA ASN A 235 15.52 -17.38 15.43
C ASN A 235 16.76 -16.84 14.69
N PRO A 236 17.65 -16.07 15.36
CA PRO A 236 18.87 -15.55 14.74
C PRO A 236 19.87 -16.64 14.33
N ASN A 237 19.66 -17.90 14.72
CA ASN A 237 20.57 -19.02 14.46
C ASN A 237 20.06 -20.04 13.43
N ALA A 238 18.88 -19.87 12.81
CA ALA A 238 18.46 -20.75 11.70
C ALA A 238 19.37 -20.64 10.47
N ALA A 239 20.13 -19.54 10.37
CA ALA A 239 21.13 -19.28 9.35
C ALA A 239 22.55 -19.79 9.72
N SER A 240 22.71 -20.57 10.81
CA SER A 240 24.02 -20.95 11.37
C SER A 240 24.49 -22.37 11.07
N ASN A 241 24.25 -22.88 9.86
CA ASN A 241 25.01 -24.04 9.34
C ASN A 241 26.28 -23.62 8.56
N GLY A 242 26.85 -22.45 8.86
CA GLY A 242 28.11 -21.98 8.29
C GLY A 242 28.82 -21.01 9.22
N SER A 243 30.05 -21.34 9.62
CA SER A 243 30.89 -20.58 10.55
C SER A 243 31.45 -19.29 9.91
N SER A 244 30.62 -18.27 9.70
CA SER A 244 31.12 -16.90 9.49
C SER A 244 30.07 -15.86 9.86
N ALA A 245 30.53 -14.64 10.20
CA ALA A 245 29.71 -13.49 10.57
C ALA A 245 28.75 -12.97 9.46
N THR A 246 28.57 -13.72 8.37
CA THR A 246 27.63 -13.46 7.27
C THR A 246 26.24 -14.10 7.48
N ALA A 247 26.05 -14.85 8.57
CA ALA A 247 24.79 -15.55 8.90
C ALA A 247 23.55 -14.65 9.13
N ASN A 248 23.67 -13.32 9.14
CA ASN A 248 22.54 -12.40 9.35
C ASN A 248 21.91 -11.86 8.05
N GLN A 249 22.18 -12.45 6.89
CA GLN A 249 21.75 -11.92 5.57
C GLN A 249 20.85 -12.85 4.75
N GLU A 250 20.23 -13.88 5.36
CA GLU A 250 19.27 -14.71 4.63
C GLU A 250 17.90 -14.03 4.54
N TRP A 251 17.32 -14.06 3.34
CA TRP A 251 15.94 -13.60 3.09
C TRP A 251 14.97 -14.43 3.94
N THR A 252 14.23 -13.76 4.82
CA THR A 252 13.15 -14.40 5.57
C THR A 252 11.82 -14.29 4.83
N HIS A 253 10.84 -15.12 5.20
CA HIS A 253 9.48 -14.98 4.66
C HIS A 253 8.90 -13.57 4.91
N PHE A 254 9.30 -12.90 5.99
CA PHE A 254 8.92 -11.52 6.26
C PHE A 254 9.53 -10.57 5.21
N ASP A 255 10.84 -10.66 4.97
CA ASP A 255 11.54 -9.83 3.97
C ASP A 255 10.96 -10.02 2.57
N ASP A 256 10.64 -11.26 2.20
CA ASP A 256 9.99 -11.58 0.93
C ASP A 256 8.62 -10.89 0.79
N GLN A 257 7.78 -10.92 1.84
CA GLN A 257 6.49 -10.24 1.80
C GLN A 257 6.63 -8.72 1.67
N ILE A 258 7.61 -8.12 2.36
CA ILE A 258 7.91 -6.69 2.23
C ILE A 258 8.40 -6.38 0.80
N LEU A 259 9.30 -7.18 0.25
CA LEU A 259 9.78 -7.00 -1.12
C LEU A 259 8.65 -7.13 -2.14
N ILE A 260 7.74 -8.11 -1.99
CA ILE A 260 6.59 -8.27 -2.90
C ILE A 260 5.65 -7.06 -2.80
N PHE A 261 5.38 -6.57 -1.59
CA PHE A 261 4.59 -5.35 -1.37
C PHE A 261 5.19 -4.14 -2.10
N LEU A 262 6.50 -3.92 -1.91
CA LEU A 262 7.23 -2.83 -2.56
C LEU A 262 7.28 -3.01 -4.08
N ASN A 263 7.47 -4.23 -4.57
CA ASN A 263 7.47 -4.51 -6.00
C ASN A 263 6.11 -4.21 -6.65
N ASN A 264 5.00 -4.51 -5.97
CA ASN A 264 3.68 -4.11 -6.44
C ASN A 264 3.54 -2.59 -6.53
N ILE A 265 3.95 -1.84 -5.49
CA ILE A 265 3.97 -0.36 -5.50
C ILE A 265 4.84 0.16 -6.66
N ARG A 266 6.07 -0.35 -6.77
CA ARG A 266 7.04 0.03 -7.81
C ARG A 266 6.48 -0.22 -9.21
N MET A 267 5.74 -1.31 -9.40
CA MET A 267 5.06 -1.60 -10.67
C MET A 267 3.88 -0.66 -10.93
N LEU A 268 3.09 -0.31 -9.91
CA LEU A 268 2.01 0.68 -10.04
C LEU A 268 2.57 2.04 -10.48
N ILE A 269 3.58 2.58 -9.79
CA ILE A 269 4.13 3.91 -10.11
C ILE A 269 4.95 3.92 -11.41
N ARG A 270 5.52 2.78 -11.82
CA ARG A 270 6.22 2.65 -13.11
C ARG A 270 5.25 2.66 -14.29
N ASN A 271 4.02 2.19 -14.11
CA ASN A 271 2.98 2.19 -15.14
C ASN A 271 2.09 3.44 -15.11
N ALA A 272 2.44 4.44 -14.29
CA ALA A 272 1.83 5.77 -14.38
C ALA A 272 2.18 6.39 -15.75
N ALA A 273 1.20 6.93 -16.47
CA ALA A 273 1.49 7.85 -17.57
C ALA A 273 1.32 9.30 -17.13
N ALA A 274 1.98 10.19 -17.87
CA ALA A 274 1.72 11.61 -17.77
C ALA A 274 0.23 11.85 -18.07
N PRO A 275 -0.42 12.83 -17.43
CA PRO A 275 -1.75 13.24 -17.82
C PRO A 275 -1.77 13.52 -19.32
N ASP A 276 -2.82 13.07 -20.03
CA ASP A 276 -3.00 13.46 -21.43
C ASP A 276 -3.12 14.99 -21.49
N GLU A 277 -2.10 15.67 -22.02
CA GLU A 277 -2.13 17.12 -22.27
C GLU A 277 -3.02 17.49 -23.47
N ARG A 278 -3.85 16.55 -23.97
CA ARG A 278 -4.62 16.73 -25.20
C ARG A 278 -6.13 16.76 -24.96
N ARG A 279 -6.63 18.00 -25.09
CA ARG A 279 -7.97 18.47 -25.50
C ARG A 279 -9.08 18.49 -24.46
#